data_AF-A0A974GZ60-F1
#
_entry.id   AF-A0A974GZ60-F1
#
_cell.length_a   1.000
_cell.length_b   1.000
_cell.length_c   1.000
_cell.angle_alpha   90.00
_cell.angle_beta   90.00
_cell.angle_gamma   90.00
#
_symmetry.space_group_name_H-M   'P 1'
#
loop_
_entity.id
_entity.type
_entity.pdbx_description
1 polymer ?
#
loop_
_entity_poly.entity_id
_entity_poly.type
_entity_poly.pdbx_seq_one_letter_code
_entity_poly.pdbx_strand_id
1 'polypeptide(L)'
;MFAYKHGKTIQKLKDRFFKHKSVIRIAKETTPLVTHCKEFNHNVSSLRLMGIDQVTTASGGIDKNTEWILRLGTVIPTGLNDMFNLSCFLQIR
;
A
#
# COMPACT_ATOMS: atom_id res chain seq x y z
N MET A 1 15.18 -9.40 3.27
CA MET A 1 13.93 -9.65 2.53
C MET A 1 13.27 -8.31 2.23
N PHE A 2 12.89 -8.05 0.98
CA PHE A 2 12.18 -6.81 0.59
C PHE A 2 10.67 -7.09 0.62
N ALA A 3 9.88 -6.21 1.25
CA ALA A 3 8.43 -6.31 1.29
C ALA A 3 7.81 -5.02 0.74
N TYR A 4 6.81 -5.16 -0.12
CA TYR A 4 6.20 -4.04 -0.84
C TYR A 4 4.79 -3.77 -0.31
N LYS A 5 4.51 -2.48 -0.04
CA LYS A 5 3.15 -1.98 0.23
C LYS A 5 2.71 -1.09 -0.93
N HIS A 6 1.63 -1.48 -1.60
CA HIS A 6 0.99 -0.66 -2.63
C HIS A 6 -0.23 0.08 -2.07
N GLY A 7 -0.48 1.29 -2.55
CA GLY A 7 -1.73 2.00 -2.26
C GLY A 7 -1.91 3.23 -3.15
N LYS A 8 -3.16 3.65 -3.30
CA LYS A 8 -3.54 4.88 -4.02
C LYS A 8 -3.68 6.09 -3.11
N THR A 9 -3.43 7.28 -3.64
CA THR A 9 -3.69 8.54 -2.95
C THR A 9 -4.02 9.67 -3.92
N ILE A 10 -4.95 10.54 -3.52
CA ILE A 10 -5.22 11.83 -4.18
C ILE A 10 -4.31 12.96 -3.67
N GLN A 11 -3.59 12.71 -2.57
CA GLN A 11 -2.65 13.66 -1.99
C GLN A 11 -1.30 13.55 -2.71
N LYS A 12 -0.41 14.53 -2.53
CA LYS A 12 0.96 14.42 -3.02
C LYS A 12 1.61 13.16 -2.43
N LEU A 13 2.31 12.39 -3.26
CA LEU A 13 2.93 11.11 -2.87
C LEU A 13 3.83 11.27 -1.64
N LYS A 14 4.63 12.36 -1.58
CA LYS A 14 5.50 12.66 -0.43
C LYS A 14 4.71 12.81 0.87
N ASP A 15 3.60 13.54 0.85
CA ASP A 15 2.79 13.78 2.06
C ASP A 15 2.18 12.49 2.59
N ARG A 16 1.68 11.63 1.68
CA ARG A 16 1.17 10.31 2.04
C ARG A 16 2.26 9.42 2.63
N PHE A 17 3.47 9.48 2.07
CA PHE A 17 4.63 8.75 2.57
C PHE A 17 5.03 9.20 3.98
N PHE A 18 5.06 10.51 4.25
CA PHE A 18 5.36 11.03 5.59
C PHE A 18 4.30 10.63 6.62
N LYS A 19 3.01 10.60 6.25
CA LYS A 19 1.96 10.07 7.13
C LYS A 19 2.23 8.61 7.50
N HIS A 20 2.61 7.77 6.53
CA HIS A 20 2.97 6.38 6.82
C HIS A 20 4.19 6.25 7.74
N LYS A 21 5.24 7.08 7.53
CA LYS A 21 6.37 7.15 8.47
C LYS A 21 5.94 7.49 9.89
N SER A 22 5.03 8.46 10.04
CA SER A 22 4.55 8.86 11.37
C SER A 22 3.78 7.72 12.06
N VAL A 23 2.96 6.96 11.33
CA VAL A 23 2.25 5.80 11.88
C VAL A 23 3.21 4.73 12.41
N ILE A 24 4.29 4.44 11.67
CA ILE A 24 5.34 3.51 12.11
C ILE A 24 6.06 4.04 13.35
N ARG A 25 6.41 5.34 13.36
CA ARG A 25 7.09 5.96 14.51
C ARG A 25 6.25 5.90 15.79
N ILE A 26 4.93 6.01 15.67
CA ILE A 26 3.99 5.90 16.81
C ILE A 26 3.70 4.42 17.14
N ALA A 27 4.23 3.47 16.37
CA ALA A 27 4.08 2.03 16.55
C ALA A 27 2.63 1.56 16.69
N LYS A 28 1.69 2.18 15.97
CA LYS A 28 0.29 1.77 15.99
C LYS A 28 0.17 0.37 15.36
N GLU A 29 0.07 -0.66 16.21
CA GLU A 29 0.19 -2.09 15.84
C GLU A 29 -0.92 -2.65 14.94
N THR A 30 -1.79 -1.80 14.40
CA THR A 30 -2.96 -2.23 13.63
C THR A 30 -2.70 -2.36 12.14
N THR A 31 -1.44 -2.34 11.67
CA THR A 31 -1.14 -2.43 10.22
C THR A 31 -0.01 -3.41 9.93
N PRO A 32 -0.11 -4.21 8.85
CA PRO A 32 0.95 -5.17 8.47
C PRO A 32 2.32 -4.54 8.28
N LEU A 33 2.36 -3.26 7.87
CA LEU A 33 3.59 -2.50 7.72
C LEU A 33 4.31 -2.30 9.06
N VAL A 34 3.55 -2.02 10.14
CA VAL A 34 4.13 -1.85 11.48
C VAL A 34 4.62 -3.19 12.01
N THR A 35 3.83 -4.26 11.82
CA THR A 35 4.21 -5.63 12.20
C THR A 35 5.49 -6.07 11.50
N HIS A 36 5.58 -5.93 10.18
CA HIS A 36 6.79 -6.23 9.40
C HIS A 36 8.00 -5.42 9.86
N CYS A 37 7.82 -4.13 10.14
CA CYS A 37 8.92 -3.31 10.65
C CYS A 37 9.46 -3.84 11.99
N LYS A 38 8.59 -4.32 12.88
CA LYS A 38 9.02 -4.93 14.15
C LYS A 38 9.71 -6.28 13.94
N GLU A 39 9.10 -7.18 13.18
CA GLU A 39 9.61 -8.54 12.94
C GLU A 39 11.00 -8.54 12.29
N PHE A 40 11.24 -7.62 11.35
CA PHE A 40 12.49 -7.55 10.60
C PHE A 40 13.44 -6.42 11.06
N ASN A 41 13.16 -5.81 12.23
CA ASN A 41 13.92 -4.69 12.79
C ASN A 41 14.16 -3.53 11.78
N HIS A 42 13.17 -3.27 10.93
CA HIS A 42 13.15 -2.12 10.03
C HIS A 42 12.58 -0.89 10.74
N ASN A 43 13.01 0.30 10.33
CA ASN A 43 12.47 1.55 10.83
C ASN A 43 12.14 2.52 9.69
N VAL A 44 11.70 3.73 10.01
CA VAL A 44 11.29 4.73 9.01
C VAL A 44 12.40 5.10 8.00
N SER A 45 13.68 4.90 8.34
CA SER A 45 14.81 5.11 7.43
C SER A 45 14.97 3.98 6.39
N SER A 46 14.45 2.78 6.68
CA SER A 46 14.45 1.62 5.79
C SER A 46 13.43 1.77 4.65
N LEU A 47 12.44 2.64 4.80
CA LEU A 47 11.39 2.82 3.79
C LEU A 47 11.90 3.56 2.56
N ARG A 48 11.40 3.15 1.39
CA ARG A 48 11.58 3.81 0.10
C ARG A 48 10.22 4.10 -0.51
N LEU A 49 10.15 5.15 -1.34
CA LEU A 49 8.94 5.57 -2.05
C LEU A 49 9.21 5.47 -3.55
N MET A 50 8.27 4.87 -4.28
CA MET A 50 8.30 4.79 -5.73
C MET A 50 6.91 5.16 -6.27
N GLY A 51 6.85 6.11 -7.19
CA GLY A 51 5.65 6.38 -7.97
C GLY A 51 5.53 5.36 -9.10
N ILE A 52 4.33 4.80 -9.30
CA ILE A 52 4.09 3.74 -10.28
C ILE A 52 3.24 4.28 -11.43
N ASP A 53 2.14 4.95 -11.11
CA ASP A 53 1.18 5.42 -12.09
C ASP A 53 0.50 6.70 -11.58
N GLN A 54 0.21 7.63 -12.48
CA GLN A 54 -0.54 8.84 -12.20
C GLN A 54 -1.89 8.76 -12.91
N VAL A 55 -2.93 8.44 -12.14
CA VAL A 55 -4.30 8.36 -12.67
C VAL A 55 -4.84 9.77 -12.86
N THR A 56 -4.84 10.26 -14.10
CA THR A 56 -5.34 11.61 -14.47
C THR A 56 -6.81 11.62 -14.90
N THR A 57 -7.40 10.45 -15.15
CA THR A 57 -8.78 10.29 -15.60
C THR A 57 -9.51 9.29 -14.72
N ALA A 58 -10.75 9.60 -14.34
CA ALA A 58 -11.65 8.66 -13.68
C ALA A 58 -12.12 7.63 -14.72
N SER A 59 -11.32 6.60 -14.98
CA SER A 59 -11.69 5.55 -15.91
C SER A 59 -12.80 4.69 -15.32
N GLY A 60 -13.94 4.59 -16.02
CA GLY A 60 -14.98 3.60 -15.76
C GLY A 60 -14.48 2.20 -16.13
N GLY A 61 -13.76 1.56 -15.21
CA GLY A 61 -13.13 0.26 -15.40
C GLY A 61 -12.53 -0.27 -14.09
N ILE A 62 -11.70 -1.32 -14.19
CA ILE A 62 -11.03 -1.95 -13.03
C ILE A 62 -10.28 -0.89 -12.21
N ASP A 63 -10.48 -0.86 -10.88
CA ASP A 63 -9.71 -0.02 -9.98
C ASP A 63 -8.21 -0.25 -10.19
N LYS A 64 -7.51 0.75 -10.73
CA LYS A 64 -6.07 0.69 -11.04
C LYS A 64 -5.24 0.22 -9.86
N ASN A 65 -5.67 0.54 -8.63
CA ASN A 65 -5.01 0.07 -7.42
C ASN A 65 -5.08 -1.47 -7.27
N THR A 66 -6.22 -2.08 -7.59
CA THR A 66 -6.38 -3.54 -7.55
C THR A 66 -5.56 -4.21 -8.66
N GLU A 67 -5.51 -3.62 -9.86
CA GLU A 67 -4.65 -4.08 -10.95
C GLU A 67 -3.17 -4.11 -10.54
N TRP A 68 -2.68 -3.03 -9.92
CA TRP A 68 -1.29 -2.97 -9.47
C TRP A 68 -0.99 -3.90 -8.29
N ILE A 69 -1.92 -4.10 -7.35
CA ILE A 69 -1.75 -5.09 -6.26
C ILE A 69 -1.57 -6.50 -6.84
N LEU A 70 -2.35 -6.86 -7.87
CA LEU A 70 -2.26 -8.13 -8.58
C LEU A 70 -0.93 -8.26 -9.33
N ARG A 71 -0.59 -7.26 -10.16
CA ARG A 71 0.65 -7.27 -10.97
C ARG A 71 1.91 -7.37 -10.13
N LEU A 72 1.93 -6.71 -8.96
CA LEU A 72 3.10 -6.65 -8.09
C LEU A 72 3.11 -7.73 -7.00
N GLY A 73 2.07 -8.56 -6.89
CA GLY A 73 2.00 -9.63 -5.89
C GLY A 73 2.14 -9.15 -4.44
N THR A 74 1.54 -7.99 -4.11
CA THR A 74 1.78 -7.31 -2.82
C THR A 74 0.89 -7.78 -1.67
N VAL A 75 0.11 -8.86 -1.86
CA VAL A 75 -0.72 -9.45 -0.81
C VAL A 75 0.12 -10.38 0.08
N ILE A 76 -0.21 -10.47 1.37
CA ILE A 76 0.40 -11.42 2.30
C ILE A 76 0.25 -12.86 1.72
N PRO A 77 1.29 -13.72 1.79
CA PRO A 77 2.51 -13.59 2.59
C PRO A 77 3.69 -12.88 1.92
N THR A 78 3.63 -12.56 0.63
CA THR A 78 4.76 -12.00 -0.13
C THR A 78 4.84 -10.48 -0.10
N GLY A 79 3.77 -9.78 0.30
CA GLY A 79 3.74 -8.33 0.46
C GLY A 79 2.97 -7.86 1.70
N LEU A 80 2.72 -6.56 1.78
CA LEU A 80 2.21 -5.88 2.99
C LEU A 80 0.74 -5.42 2.88
N ASN A 81 -0.01 -5.90 1.88
CA ASN A 81 -1.45 -5.69 1.76
C ASN A 81 -2.21 -6.89 2.33
N ASP A 82 -3.20 -6.64 3.21
CA ASP A 82 -3.98 -7.70 3.87
C ASP A 82 -4.85 -8.50 2.91
N MET A 83 -5.57 -7.82 2.01
CA MET A 83 -6.52 -8.44 1.08
C MET A 83 -6.68 -7.62 -0.20
N PHE A 84 -7.10 -8.26 -1.28
CA PHE A 84 -7.60 -7.58 -2.46
C PHE A 84 -8.90 -6.85 -2.13
N ASN A 85 -9.00 -5.58 -2.52
CA ASN A 85 -10.29 -4.92 -2.57
C ASN A 85 -10.95 -5.23 -3.92
N LEU A 86 -11.77 -6.29 -3.95
CA LEU A 86 -12.57 -6.69 -5.11
C LEU A 86 -13.94 -6.01 -5.18
N SER A 87 -14.25 -5.04 -4.30
CA SER A 87 -15.56 -4.35 -4.33
C SER A 87 -15.84 -3.68 -5.67
N CYS A 88 -14.80 -3.33 -6.44
CA CYS A 88 -14.94 -2.82 -7.81
C CYS A 88 -15.44 -3.88 -8.83
N PHE A 89 -15.29 -5.17 -8.53
CA PHE A 89 -15.79 -6.29 -9.36
C PHE A 89 -17.09 -6.88 -8.81
N LEU A 90 -17.33 -6.75 -7.51
CA LEU A 90 -18.45 -7.35 -6.79
C LEU A 90 -19.52 -6.29 -6.45
N GLN A 91 -19.84 -5.38 -7.37
CA GLN A 91 -21.06 -4.56 -7.23
C GLN A 91 -22.28 -5.49 -7.22
N ILE A 92 -22.67 -5.95 -6.03
CA ILE A 92 -23.96 -6.59 -5.80
C ILE A 92 -24.99 -5.48 -5.97
N ARG A 93 -25.82 -5.62 -7.01
CA ARG A 93 -27.02 -4.80 -7.21
C ARG A 93 -28.08 -5.15 -6.18
#